data_AF-A0A5R9KB17-F1
#
_entry.id   AF-A0A5R9KB17-F1
#
_cell.length_a   1.000
_cell.length_b   1.000
_cell.length_c   1.000
_cell.angle_alpha   90.00
_cell.angle_beta   90.00
_cell.angle_gamma   90.00
#
_symmetry.space_group_name_H-M   'P 1'
#
loop_
_entity.id
_entity.type
_entity.pdbx_description
1 polymer ?
#
loop_
_entity_poly.entity_id
_entity_poly.type
_entity_poly.pdbx_seq_one_letter_code
_entity_poly.pdbx_strand_id
1 'polypeptide(L)'
;MNPVSDPEQPGSAWWRAINGHFIYHGVLAELLYENNVKPQEVKTVSSLWLEYMYKPSAQAWYAAHNASITCGYLQFSELAAKESVYEQSFIKEVLIRLYYAQVLIMGKFLGSVKVKNIFSNFARVLVKDMILDLEKIEEFLADPKYNSVDLLVQLPDFYPDHYPLFKSDIDNILFKNKDSCIMDWMAWFFDEDMIGWHLTPVFDYVSQWILFPEVKNMIVDNKVNYPHAGNPYTINCCCYE
;
A
#
# COMPACT_ATOMS: atom_id res chain seq x y z
N MET A 1 -1.96 8.95 -17.00
CA MET A 1 -1.71 10.24 -16.31
C MET A 1 -1.49 11.34 -17.33
N ASN A 2 -2.27 12.42 -17.25
CA ASN A 2 -2.17 13.63 -18.08
C ASN A 2 -0.83 14.33 -17.90
N PRO A 3 -0.18 14.88 -18.95
CA PRO A 3 1.11 15.57 -18.85
C PRO A 3 1.21 16.49 -17.63
N VAL A 4 2.40 16.63 -17.03
CA VAL A 4 2.60 17.58 -15.91
C VAL A 4 2.37 19.02 -16.39
N SER A 5 2.57 19.27 -17.68
CA SER A 5 2.33 20.55 -18.34
C SER A 5 0.91 20.73 -18.87
N ASP A 6 -0.02 19.82 -18.59
CA ASP A 6 -1.40 19.97 -19.03
C ASP A 6 -2.01 21.23 -18.37
N PRO A 7 -2.60 22.15 -19.16
CA PRO A 7 -3.04 23.45 -18.65
C PRO A 7 -4.31 23.36 -17.78
N GLU A 8 -5.09 22.29 -17.91
CA GLU A 8 -6.39 22.15 -17.22
C GLU A 8 -6.36 21.02 -16.19
N GLN A 9 -5.70 19.92 -16.50
CA GLN A 9 -5.62 18.72 -15.67
C GLN A 9 -4.18 18.22 -15.57
N PRO A 10 -3.24 18.98 -14.98
CA PRO A 10 -1.87 18.56 -14.82
C PRO A 10 -1.79 17.25 -14.04
N GLY A 11 -1.08 16.27 -14.58
CA GLY A 11 -0.85 15.04 -13.82
C GLY A 11 0.20 15.22 -12.73
N SER A 12 0.10 14.41 -11.68
CA SER A 12 1.02 14.42 -10.55
C SER A 12 2.44 14.01 -10.95
N ALA A 13 3.41 14.84 -10.60
CA ALA A 13 4.83 14.52 -10.74
C ALA A 13 5.23 13.39 -9.78
N TRP A 14 4.64 13.35 -8.58
CA TRP A 14 4.91 12.30 -7.60
C TRP A 14 4.42 10.92 -8.06
N TRP A 15 3.18 10.80 -8.53
CA TRP A 15 2.65 9.54 -9.05
C TRP A 15 3.44 9.02 -10.25
N ARG A 16 3.92 9.91 -11.12
CA ARG A 16 4.82 9.51 -12.22
C ARG A 16 6.13 8.95 -11.70
N ALA A 17 6.74 9.61 -10.73
CA ALA A 17 8.01 9.19 -10.17
C ALA A 17 7.91 7.82 -9.48
N ILE A 18 6.89 7.63 -8.62
CA ILE A 18 6.67 6.34 -7.94
C ILE A 18 6.34 5.23 -8.93
N ASN A 19 5.42 5.44 -9.87
CA ASN A 19 5.06 4.41 -10.84
C ASN A 19 6.25 4.05 -11.74
N GLY A 20 7.03 5.04 -12.17
CA GLY A 20 8.27 4.80 -12.93
C GLY A 20 9.28 3.98 -12.14
N HIS A 21 9.43 4.28 -10.85
CA HIS A 21 10.34 3.57 -9.95
C HIS A 21 9.90 2.13 -9.66
N PHE A 22 8.59 1.92 -9.47
CA PHE A 22 7.98 0.60 -9.34
C PHE A 22 8.23 -0.26 -10.59
N ILE A 23 7.93 0.28 -11.78
CA ILE A 23 8.17 -0.38 -13.06
C ILE A 23 9.66 -0.69 -13.24
N TYR A 24 10.53 0.27 -12.96
CA TYR A 24 11.98 0.10 -13.05
C TYR A 24 12.45 -1.12 -12.26
N HIS A 25 12.02 -1.28 -11.00
CA HIS A 25 12.48 -2.38 -10.17
C HIS A 25 11.94 -3.75 -10.58
N GLY A 26 10.70 -3.81 -11.07
CA GLY A 26 10.13 -5.04 -11.64
C GLY A 26 10.87 -5.47 -12.91
N VAL A 27 11.09 -4.54 -13.84
CA VAL A 27 11.81 -4.81 -15.10
C VAL A 27 13.28 -5.14 -14.86
N LEU A 28 13.95 -4.42 -13.96
CA LEU A 28 15.34 -4.72 -13.60
C LEU A 28 15.46 -6.13 -13.01
N ALA A 29 14.54 -6.53 -12.13
CA ALA A 29 14.54 -7.88 -11.58
C ALA A 29 14.32 -8.94 -12.67
N GLU A 30 13.42 -8.68 -13.62
CA GLU A 30 13.19 -9.60 -14.75
C GLU A 30 14.47 -9.80 -15.57
N LEU A 31 15.15 -8.71 -15.94
CA LEU A 31 16.42 -8.77 -16.68
C LEU A 31 17.52 -9.51 -15.89
N LEU A 32 17.59 -9.30 -14.57
CA LEU A 32 18.54 -9.98 -13.71
C LEU A 32 18.22 -11.48 -13.58
N TYR A 33 16.95 -11.84 -13.52
CA TYR A 33 16.48 -13.23 -13.48
C TYR A 33 16.86 -13.98 -14.76
N GLU A 34 16.62 -13.37 -15.93
CA GLU A 34 17.02 -13.93 -17.24
C GLU A 34 18.54 -14.16 -17.35
N ASN A 35 19.33 -13.33 -16.65
CA ASN A 35 20.79 -13.45 -16.59
C ASN A 35 21.28 -14.31 -15.42
N ASN A 36 20.40 -15.07 -14.76
CA ASN A 36 20.72 -16.00 -13.66
C ASN A 36 21.35 -15.35 -12.43
N VAL A 37 21.23 -14.03 -12.26
CA VAL A 37 21.69 -13.32 -11.05
C VAL A 37 20.87 -13.81 -9.86
N LYS A 38 21.52 -14.01 -8.71
CA LYS A 38 20.85 -14.44 -7.48
C LYS A 38 20.40 -13.22 -6.67
N PRO A 39 19.26 -13.30 -5.96
CA PRO A 39 18.76 -12.17 -5.16
C PRO A 39 19.79 -11.58 -4.19
N GLN A 40 20.66 -12.42 -3.62
CA GLN A 40 21.68 -12.00 -2.64
C GLN A 40 22.78 -11.13 -3.25
N GLU A 41 22.92 -11.12 -4.58
CA GLU A 41 23.88 -10.29 -5.31
C GLU A 41 23.33 -8.87 -5.58
N VAL A 42 22.04 -8.65 -5.32
CA VAL A 42 21.33 -7.41 -5.61
C VAL A 42 21.00 -6.70 -4.30
N LYS A 43 21.42 -5.46 -4.17
CA LYS A 43 21.28 -4.69 -2.93
C LYS A 43 20.18 -3.62 -2.98
N THR A 44 19.34 -3.65 -4.02
CA THR A 44 18.17 -2.76 -4.18
C THR A 44 16.88 -3.56 -3.96
N VAL A 45 15.72 -2.89 -3.94
CA VAL A 45 14.41 -3.57 -3.82
C VAL A 45 14.13 -4.56 -4.96
N SER A 46 14.88 -4.52 -6.07
CA SER A 46 14.83 -5.54 -7.12
C SER A 46 15.22 -6.94 -6.61
N SER A 47 15.96 -7.06 -5.51
CA SER A 47 16.25 -8.36 -4.90
C SER A 47 14.98 -9.07 -4.44
N LEU A 48 13.98 -8.35 -3.93
CA LEU A 48 12.70 -8.92 -3.49
C LEU A 48 11.86 -9.38 -4.68
N TRP A 49 11.89 -8.65 -5.80
CA TRP A 49 11.28 -9.10 -7.04
C TRP A 49 11.98 -10.35 -7.59
N LEU A 50 13.31 -10.42 -7.51
CA LEU A 50 14.06 -11.63 -7.85
C LEU A 50 13.70 -12.80 -6.93
N GLU A 51 13.58 -12.58 -5.62
CA GLU A 51 13.12 -13.61 -4.67
C GLU A 51 11.76 -14.17 -5.08
N TYR A 52 10.81 -13.29 -5.43
CA TYR A 52 9.51 -13.69 -5.96
C TYR A 52 9.65 -14.50 -7.26
N MET A 53 10.47 -14.09 -8.22
CA MET A 53 10.65 -14.80 -9.49
C MET A 53 11.26 -16.20 -9.30
N TYR A 54 12.22 -16.35 -8.38
CA TYR A 54 12.82 -17.65 -8.04
C TYR A 54 11.88 -18.53 -7.20
N LYS A 55 11.07 -17.94 -6.33
CA LYS A 55 10.15 -18.65 -5.44
C LYS A 55 8.83 -17.89 -5.29
N PRO A 56 7.90 -18.03 -6.27
CA PRO A 56 6.65 -17.28 -6.26
C PRO A 56 5.76 -17.62 -5.07
N SER A 57 5.32 -16.58 -4.35
CA SER A 57 4.26 -16.64 -3.35
C SER A 57 3.62 -15.25 -3.17
N ALA A 58 2.43 -15.16 -2.57
CA ALA A 58 1.88 -13.85 -2.21
C ALA A 58 2.81 -13.06 -1.31
N GLN A 59 3.39 -13.70 -0.29
CA GLN A 59 4.25 -12.98 0.67
C GLN A 59 5.45 -12.38 -0.05
N ALA A 60 6.07 -13.12 -0.97
CA ALA A 60 7.17 -12.60 -1.78
C ALA A 60 6.72 -11.48 -2.73
N TRP A 61 5.53 -11.61 -3.34
CA TRP A 61 4.97 -10.57 -4.20
C TRP A 61 4.66 -9.28 -3.42
N TYR A 62 3.95 -9.37 -2.29
CA TYR A 62 3.61 -8.22 -1.45
C TYR A 62 4.87 -7.57 -0.86
N ALA A 63 5.87 -8.36 -0.47
CA ALA A 63 7.16 -7.82 -0.02
C ALA A 63 7.84 -7.00 -1.13
N ALA A 64 7.91 -7.53 -2.36
CA ALA A 64 8.53 -6.84 -3.49
C ALA A 64 7.76 -5.59 -3.93
N HIS A 65 6.43 -5.71 -4.06
CA HIS A 65 5.53 -4.63 -4.42
C HIS A 65 5.61 -3.50 -3.39
N ASN A 66 5.36 -3.80 -2.12
CA ASN A 66 5.28 -2.78 -1.09
C ASN A 66 6.65 -2.16 -0.80
N ALA A 67 7.74 -2.94 -0.83
CA ALA A 67 9.07 -2.35 -0.72
C ALA A 67 9.35 -1.36 -1.85
N SER A 68 8.94 -1.67 -3.09
CA SER A 68 9.11 -0.75 -4.24
C SER A 68 8.31 0.53 -4.07
N ILE A 69 7.05 0.42 -3.60
CA ILE A 69 6.21 1.59 -3.32
C ILE A 69 6.79 2.40 -2.16
N THR A 70 7.10 1.78 -1.03
CA THR A 70 7.71 2.44 0.13
C THR A 70 8.99 3.17 -0.23
N CYS A 71 9.84 2.53 -1.02
CA CYS A 71 11.07 3.12 -1.53
C CYS A 71 10.79 4.42 -2.29
N GLY A 72 9.79 4.41 -3.18
CA GLY A 72 9.31 5.61 -3.85
C GLY A 72 8.71 6.66 -2.92
N TYR A 73 7.95 6.27 -1.90
CA TYR A 73 7.42 7.19 -0.89
C TYR A 73 8.55 7.95 -0.18
N LEU A 74 9.63 7.24 0.19
CA LEU A 74 10.79 7.81 0.88
C LEU A 74 11.60 8.70 -0.10
N GLN A 75 11.98 8.15 -1.25
CA GLN A 75 12.81 8.80 -2.26
C GLN A 75 12.16 10.06 -2.85
N PHE A 76 10.85 10.06 -3.06
CA PHE A 76 10.12 11.16 -3.69
C PHE A 76 9.27 11.97 -2.69
N SER A 77 9.59 11.90 -1.40
CA SER A 77 8.90 12.64 -0.34
C SER A 77 8.78 14.15 -0.61
N GLU A 78 9.79 14.76 -1.24
CA GLU A 78 9.74 16.18 -1.64
C GLU A 78 8.73 16.47 -2.75
N LEU A 79 8.49 15.52 -3.66
CA LEU A 79 7.45 15.66 -4.68
C LEU A 79 6.07 15.51 -4.03
N ALA A 80 5.92 14.57 -3.10
CA ALA A 80 4.68 14.42 -2.33
C ALA A 80 4.32 15.69 -1.55
N ALA A 81 5.32 16.33 -0.93
CA ALA A 81 5.12 17.57 -0.16
C ALA A 81 4.71 18.78 -1.03
N LYS A 82 4.91 18.71 -2.35
CA LYS A 82 4.48 19.73 -3.32
C LYS A 82 3.08 19.49 -3.88
N GLU A 83 2.52 18.30 -3.69
CA GLU A 83 1.13 18.00 -4.04
C GLU A 83 0.17 18.88 -3.22
N SER A 84 -1.05 19.10 -3.69
CA SER A 84 -2.05 19.83 -2.93
C SER A 84 -2.45 19.07 -1.65
N VAL A 85 -3.05 19.77 -0.68
CA VAL A 85 -3.49 19.16 0.59
C VAL A 85 -4.45 17.97 0.41
N TYR A 86 -5.21 17.94 -0.69
CA TYR A 86 -6.10 16.85 -1.02
C TYR A 86 -5.31 15.62 -1.47
N GLU A 87 -4.41 15.75 -2.44
CA GLU A 87 -3.59 14.63 -2.87
C GLU A 87 -2.56 14.20 -1.81
N GLN A 88 -2.05 15.08 -0.96
CA GLN A 88 -1.29 14.67 0.22
C GLN A 88 -2.12 13.78 1.16
N SER A 89 -3.41 14.11 1.35
CA SER A 89 -4.32 13.29 2.15
C SER A 89 -4.54 11.93 1.49
N PHE A 90 -4.82 11.90 0.18
CA PHE A 90 -5.01 10.66 -0.57
C PHE A 90 -3.77 9.76 -0.54
N ILE A 91 -2.59 10.31 -0.79
CA ILE A 91 -1.30 9.60 -0.76
C ILE A 91 -1.07 8.93 0.59
N LYS A 92 -1.39 9.62 1.67
CA LYS A 92 -1.30 9.10 3.04
C LYS A 92 -2.26 7.93 3.27
N GLU A 93 -3.51 8.04 2.81
CA GLU A 93 -4.48 6.94 2.93
C GLU A 93 -4.06 5.70 2.13
N VAL A 94 -3.54 5.89 0.91
CA VAL A 94 -3.00 4.80 0.10
C VAL A 94 -1.87 4.07 0.85
N LEU A 95 -0.95 4.80 1.49
CA LEU A 95 0.15 4.21 2.25
C LEU A 95 -0.34 3.35 3.41
N ILE A 96 -1.28 3.88 4.19
CA ILE A 96 -1.87 3.20 5.34
C ILE A 96 -2.50 1.88 4.89
N ARG A 97 -3.33 1.92 3.86
CA ARG A 97 -4.05 0.75 3.36
C ARG A 97 -3.11 -0.28 2.75
N LEU A 98 -2.05 0.15 2.07
CA LEU A 98 -1.01 -0.72 1.51
C LEU A 98 -0.26 -1.49 2.62
N TYR A 99 0.14 -0.83 3.70
CA TYR A 99 0.78 -1.48 4.85
C TYR A 99 -0.16 -2.39 5.62
N TYR A 100 -1.41 -1.99 5.75
CA TYR A 100 -2.41 -2.84 6.38
C TYR A 100 -2.64 -4.14 5.61
N ALA A 101 -2.79 -4.05 4.28
CA ALA A 101 -2.92 -5.23 3.41
C ALA A 101 -1.71 -6.17 3.54
N GLN A 102 -0.49 -5.61 3.60
CA GLN A 102 0.73 -6.40 3.85
C GLN A 102 0.65 -7.19 5.15
N VAL A 103 0.27 -6.50 6.22
CA VAL A 103 0.18 -7.06 7.57
C VAL A 103 -0.83 -8.21 7.64
N LEU A 104 -1.95 -8.11 6.90
CA LEU A 104 -2.93 -9.18 6.76
C LEU A 104 -2.34 -10.40 6.04
N ILE A 105 -1.70 -10.21 4.89
CA ILE A 105 -1.16 -11.30 4.06
C ILE A 105 0.05 -11.99 4.70
N MET A 106 0.87 -11.24 5.43
CA MET A 106 2.05 -11.79 6.11
C MET A 106 1.70 -12.48 7.46
N GLY A 107 0.41 -12.56 7.79
CA GLY A 107 -0.14 -13.55 8.74
C GLY A 107 0.23 -13.35 10.21
N LYS A 108 0.75 -12.19 10.62
CA LYS A 108 1.26 -12.01 12.00
C LYS A 108 0.52 -11.00 12.87
N PHE A 109 -0.47 -10.26 12.37
CA PHE A 109 -1.15 -9.27 13.22
C PHE A 109 -2.15 -9.87 14.20
N LEU A 110 -2.75 -11.00 13.84
CA LEU A 110 -3.92 -11.53 14.55
C LEU A 110 -3.57 -12.71 15.47
N GLY A 111 -2.28 -12.98 15.70
CA GLY A 111 -1.77 -14.07 16.54
C GLY A 111 -1.69 -13.75 18.04
N SER A 112 -2.02 -12.54 18.49
CA SER A 112 -1.94 -12.16 19.92
C SER A 112 -3.07 -11.25 20.42
N VAL A 113 -3.86 -10.66 19.51
CA VAL A 113 -5.15 -10.05 19.86
C VAL A 113 -6.20 -11.18 19.79
N LYS A 114 -7.11 -11.29 20.77
CA LYS A 114 -8.24 -12.24 20.70
C LYS A 114 -9.22 -11.79 19.59
N VAL A 115 -8.85 -12.07 18.34
CA VAL A 115 -9.55 -11.66 17.11
C VAL A 115 -10.75 -12.56 16.78
N LYS A 116 -10.98 -13.63 17.55
CA LYS A 116 -12.16 -14.51 17.39
C LYS A 116 -13.49 -13.74 17.43
N ASN A 117 -13.57 -12.58 18.07
CA ASN A 117 -14.80 -11.79 18.16
C ASN A 117 -14.90 -10.63 17.16
N ILE A 118 -13.79 -10.23 16.52
CA ILE A 118 -13.77 -9.11 15.54
C ILE A 118 -14.05 -9.67 14.14
N PHE A 119 -13.33 -10.72 13.76
CA PHE A 119 -13.55 -11.39 12.47
C PHE A 119 -14.84 -12.21 12.42
N SER A 120 -15.41 -12.68 13.55
CA SER A 120 -16.66 -13.47 13.50
C SER A 120 -17.89 -12.63 13.15
N ASN A 121 -17.87 -11.31 13.38
CA ASN A 121 -18.91 -10.41 12.89
C ASN A 121 -18.63 -9.96 11.45
N PHE A 122 -17.37 -9.67 11.11
CA PHE A 122 -16.95 -9.33 9.73
C PHE A 122 -17.18 -10.48 8.73
N ALA A 123 -16.73 -11.70 9.07
CA ALA A 123 -16.97 -12.91 8.29
C ALA A 123 -18.47 -13.23 8.22
N ARG A 124 -19.27 -13.01 9.26
CA ARG A 124 -20.74 -13.23 9.19
C ARG A 124 -21.43 -12.27 8.21
N VAL A 125 -20.88 -11.10 7.92
CA VAL A 125 -21.45 -10.15 6.96
C VAL A 125 -21.02 -10.48 5.53
N LEU A 126 -19.75 -10.81 5.29
CA LEU A 126 -19.29 -11.31 3.98
C LEU A 126 -19.88 -12.69 3.62
N VAL A 127 -20.03 -13.58 4.61
CA VAL A 127 -20.52 -14.95 4.41
C VAL A 127 -22.04 -15.03 4.25
N LYS A 128 -22.79 -13.99 4.63
CA LYS A 128 -24.26 -14.04 4.51
C LYS A 128 -24.71 -14.08 3.05
N ASP A 129 -23.94 -13.46 2.15
CA ASP A 129 -24.25 -13.39 0.72
C ASP A 129 -23.21 -14.12 -0.18
N MET A 130 -21.98 -14.40 0.30
CA MET A 130 -21.01 -15.28 -0.36
C MET A 130 -20.67 -16.46 0.54
N ILE A 131 -21.18 -17.66 0.23
CA ILE A 131 -20.80 -18.90 0.90
C ILE A 131 -19.31 -19.19 0.58
N LEU A 132 -18.38 -18.63 1.35
CA LEU A 132 -16.96 -18.93 1.22
C LEU A 132 -16.28 -19.12 2.58
N ASP A 133 -15.43 -20.13 2.59
CA ASP A 133 -14.64 -20.59 3.72
C ASP A 133 -13.48 -19.61 4.01
N LEU A 134 -13.17 -19.33 5.27
CA LEU A 134 -12.16 -18.33 5.64
C LEU A 134 -10.75 -18.71 5.15
N GLU A 135 -10.42 -20.01 5.15
CA GLU A 135 -9.15 -20.52 4.59
C GLU A 135 -9.06 -20.26 3.08
N LYS A 136 -10.18 -20.30 2.36
CA LYS A 136 -10.24 -19.98 0.92
C LYS A 136 -10.10 -18.49 0.64
N ILE A 137 -10.52 -17.63 1.56
CA ILE A 137 -10.34 -16.17 1.45
C ILE A 137 -8.85 -15.84 1.64
N GLU A 138 -8.16 -16.48 2.57
CA GLU A 138 -6.71 -16.31 2.71
C GLU A 138 -5.96 -16.81 1.48
N GLU A 139 -6.29 -18.00 0.95
CA GLU A 139 -5.70 -18.51 -0.30
C GLU A 139 -6.03 -17.62 -1.51
N PHE A 140 -7.25 -17.09 -1.61
CA PHE A 140 -7.67 -16.16 -2.67
C PHE A 140 -6.96 -14.81 -2.57
N LEU A 141 -6.88 -14.23 -1.36
CA LEU A 141 -6.17 -12.97 -1.12
C LEU A 141 -4.64 -13.14 -1.23
N ALA A 142 -4.14 -14.35 -1.02
CA ALA A 142 -2.74 -14.73 -1.12
C ALA A 142 -2.35 -15.37 -2.47
N ASP A 143 -3.23 -15.42 -3.46
CA ASP A 143 -2.85 -15.84 -4.81
C ASP A 143 -2.70 -14.62 -5.72
N PRO A 144 -1.46 -14.22 -6.09
CA PRO A 144 -1.25 -13.11 -7.01
C PRO A 144 -1.81 -13.39 -8.42
N LYS A 145 -2.20 -14.63 -8.74
CA LYS A 145 -2.87 -15.00 -10.00
C LYS A 145 -4.39 -14.78 -9.97
N TYR A 146 -4.99 -14.71 -8.78
CA TYR A 146 -6.41 -14.44 -8.59
C TYR A 146 -6.57 -13.15 -7.81
N ASN A 147 -6.39 -12.01 -8.48
CA ASN A 147 -7.07 -10.75 -8.21
C ASN A 147 -7.38 -10.43 -6.72
N SER A 148 -6.47 -10.70 -5.78
CA SER A 148 -6.60 -10.28 -4.37
C SER A 148 -6.62 -8.76 -4.24
N VAL A 149 -5.89 -8.14 -5.17
CA VAL A 149 -5.93 -6.74 -5.51
C VAL A 149 -7.35 -6.30 -5.88
N ASP A 150 -8.18 -7.12 -6.54
CA ASP A 150 -9.54 -6.72 -6.91
C ASP A 150 -10.43 -6.41 -5.70
N LEU A 151 -10.30 -7.10 -4.57
CA LEU A 151 -11.19 -6.82 -3.43
C LEU A 151 -10.93 -5.44 -2.79
N LEU A 152 -9.67 -4.98 -2.85
CA LEU A 152 -9.22 -3.71 -2.25
C LEU A 152 -9.17 -2.57 -3.29
N VAL A 153 -9.00 -2.90 -4.57
CA VAL A 153 -8.85 -1.97 -5.70
C VAL A 153 -10.13 -1.82 -6.51
N GLN A 154 -11.06 -2.80 -6.47
CA GLN A 154 -12.42 -2.68 -7.03
C GLN A 154 -13.45 -2.19 -6.01
N LEU A 155 -13.05 -1.66 -4.86
CA LEU A 155 -13.94 -0.77 -4.12
C LEU A 155 -14.25 0.40 -5.06
N PRO A 156 -15.48 0.49 -5.61
CA PRO A 156 -15.86 1.65 -6.39
C PRO A 156 -15.62 2.85 -5.47
N ASP A 157 -14.97 3.90 -5.98
CA ASP A 157 -14.58 5.09 -5.23
C ASP A 157 -13.23 5.04 -4.48
N PHE A 158 -12.44 3.96 -4.60
CA PHE A 158 -11.08 3.92 -4.01
C PHE A 158 -10.07 4.84 -4.73
N TYR A 159 -10.12 4.86 -6.06
CA TYR A 159 -9.21 5.67 -6.88
C TYR A 159 -9.97 6.79 -7.57
N PRO A 160 -9.54 8.05 -7.40
CA PRO A 160 -10.12 9.16 -8.14
C PRO A 160 -9.87 8.99 -9.63
N ASP A 161 -10.86 9.32 -10.46
CA ASP A 161 -10.83 9.18 -11.92
C ASP A 161 -10.15 10.37 -12.61
N HIS A 162 -9.84 11.43 -11.86
CA HIS A 162 -9.21 12.64 -12.36
C HIS A 162 -8.11 13.16 -11.41
N TYR A 163 -7.29 14.06 -11.97
CA TYR A 163 -6.28 14.84 -11.26
C TYR A 163 -6.29 16.26 -11.83
N PRO A 164 -6.10 17.31 -11.01
CA PRO A 164 -5.93 17.32 -9.55
C PRO A 164 -7.21 16.97 -8.78
N LEU A 165 -7.07 16.59 -7.50
CA LEU A 165 -8.19 16.23 -6.63
C LEU A 165 -8.89 17.46 -6.06
N PHE A 166 -10.18 17.31 -5.83
CA PHE A 166 -11.02 18.25 -5.09
C PHE A 166 -11.33 17.71 -3.69
N LYS A 167 -11.86 18.61 -2.85
CA LYS A 167 -12.31 18.24 -1.51
C LYS A 167 -13.35 17.11 -1.52
N SER A 168 -14.27 17.12 -2.49
CA SER A 168 -15.31 16.10 -2.64
C SER A 168 -14.72 14.71 -2.80
N ASP A 169 -13.60 14.58 -3.51
CA ASP A 169 -12.94 13.28 -3.72
C ASP A 169 -12.38 12.76 -2.40
N ILE A 170 -11.78 13.63 -1.59
CA ILE A 170 -11.27 13.26 -0.26
C ILE A 170 -12.40 12.91 0.69
N ASP A 171 -13.51 13.65 0.65
CA ASP A 171 -14.68 13.33 1.47
C ASP A 171 -15.29 11.96 1.07
N ASN A 172 -15.16 11.55 -0.20
CA ASN A 172 -15.56 10.21 -0.66
C ASN A 172 -14.54 9.14 -0.25
N ILE A 173 -13.25 9.36 -0.47
CA ILE A 173 -12.16 8.43 -0.09
C ILE A 173 -12.13 8.14 1.42
N LEU A 174 -12.48 9.15 2.23
CA LEU A 174 -12.59 9.05 3.69
C LEU A 174 -14.01 8.65 4.17
N PHE A 175 -14.92 8.31 3.25
CA PHE A 175 -16.29 7.88 3.55
C PHE A 175 -17.09 8.87 4.42
N LYS A 176 -16.84 10.18 4.26
CA LYS A 176 -17.53 11.26 4.99
C LYS A 176 -18.89 11.58 4.38
N ASN A 177 -19.07 11.38 3.08
CA ASN A 177 -20.38 11.46 2.42
C ASN A 177 -21.05 10.09 2.46
N LYS A 178 -21.83 9.86 3.52
CA LYS A 178 -22.50 8.59 3.81
C LYS A 178 -23.74 8.38 2.94
N ASP A 179 -23.56 7.89 1.72
CA ASP A 179 -24.68 7.40 0.92
C ASP A 179 -24.92 5.90 1.14
N SER A 180 -25.07 5.53 2.42
CA SER A 180 -25.87 4.39 2.91
C SER A 180 -25.60 2.99 2.34
N CYS A 181 -24.48 2.73 1.65
CA CYS A 181 -24.14 1.38 1.22
C CYS A 181 -23.35 0.64 2.31
N ILE A 182 -23.53 -0.67 2.39
CA ILE A 182 -22.83 -1.53 3.36
C ILE A 182 -21.30 -1.49 3.18
N MET A 183 -20.84 -1.24 1.94
CA MET A 183 -19.42 -1.11 1.62
C MET A 183 -18.81 0.17 2.19
N ASP A 184 -19.54 1.29 2.21
CA ASP A 184 -19.06 2.57 2.78
C ASP A 184 -18.91 2.47 4.29
N TRP A 185 -19.85 1.78 4.95
CA TRP A 185 -19.79 1.51 6.38
C TRP A 185 -18.64 0.55 6.73
N MET A 186 -18.38 -0.45 5.88
CA MET A 186 -17.25 -1.36 6.03
C MET A 186 -15.92 -0.63 5.90
N ALA A 187 -15.74 0.20 4.88
CA ALA A 187 -14.51 0.92 4.67
C ALA A 187 -14.24 1.96 5.78
N TRP A 188 -15.28 2.64 6.25
CA TRP A 188 -15.21 3.48 7.45
C TRP A 188 -14.79 2.70 8.70
N PHE A 189 -15.37 1.51 8.95
CA PHE A 189 -15.00 0.66 10.07
C PHE A 189 -13.56 0.15 9.98
N PHE A 190 -13.11 -0.19 8.77
CA PHE A 190 -11.71 -0.57 8.53
C PHE A 190 -10.76 0.57 8.87
N ASP A 191 -11.00 1.77 8.34
CA ASP A 191 -10.13 2.92 8.51
C ASP A 191 -10.10 3.42 9.97
N GLU A 192 -11.27 3.55 10.62
CA GLU A 192 -11.38 4.13 11.96
C GLU A 192 -11.10 3.12 13.09
N ASP A 193 -11.67 1.91 13.04
CA ASP A 193 -11.64 0.97 14.18
C ASP A 193 -10.53 -0.10 14.07
N MET A 194 -10.21 -0.59 12.87
CA MET A 194 -9.18 -1.63 12.69
C MET A 194 -7.80 -1.07 12.39
N ILE A 195 -7.72 -0.07 11.52
CA ILE A 195 -6.47 0.53 11.05
C ILE A 195 -6.01 1.62 12.02
N GLY A 196 -6.88 2.58 12.34
CA GLY A 196 -6.56 3.75 13.16
C GLY A 196 -5.97 3.42 14.53
N TRP A 197 -6.44 2.37 15.21
CA TRP A 197 -5.97 1.97 16.54
C TRP A 197 -4.62 1.24 16.55
N HIS A 198 -4.11 0.88 15.37
CA HIS A 198 -3.01 -0.06 15.22
C HIS A 198 -1.93 0.42 14.24
N LEU A 199 -1.93 1.70 13.89
CA LEU A 199 -0.96 2.25 12.94
C LEU A 199 0.49 2.05 13.42
N THR A 200 0.83 2.34 14.69
CA THR A 200 2.21 2.13 15.18
C THR A 200 2.65 0.67 15.06
N PRO A 201 1.89 -0.32 15.57
CA PRO A 201 2.18 -1.74 15.34
C PRO A 201 2.29 -2.15 13.87
N VAL A 202 1.45 -1.60 12.98
CA VAL A 202 1.48 -1.88 11.54
C VAL A 202 2.78 -1.39 10.92
N PHE A 203 3.15 -0.13 11.16
CA PHE A 203 4.39 0.45 10.65
C PHE A 203 5.63 -0.24 11.24
N ASP A 204 5.59 -0.59 12.53
CA ASP A 204 6.66 -1.35 13.20
C ASP A 204 6.84 -2.75 12.62
N TYR A 205 5.75 -3.41 12.27
CA TYR A 205 5.78 -4.72 11.63
C TYR A 205 6.34 -4.59 10.22
N VAL A 206 5.79 -3.69 9.40
CA VAL A 206 6.23 -3.50 8.02
C VAL A 206 7.72 -3.18 7.96
N SER A 207 8.23 -2.31 8.84
CA SER A 207 9.66 -1.95 8.87
C SER A 207 10.61 -3.12 9.14
N GLN A 208 10.12 -4.24 9.66
CA GLN A 208 10.94 -5.45 9.90
C GLN A 208 11.02 -6.34 8.66
N TRP A 209 10.08 -6.17 7.73
CA TRP A 209 9.94 -7.03 6.55
C TRP A 209 10.44 -6.39 5.27
N ILE A 210 10.39 -5.07 5.19
CA ILE A 210 10.94 -4.33 4.05
C ILE A 210 12.37 -3.87 4.35
N LEU A 211 13.10 -3.51 3.31
CA LEU A 211 14.50 -3.05 3.40
C LEU A 211 14.67 -1.65 4.02
N PHE A 212 13.61 -1.07 4.59
CA PHE A 212 13.53 0.34 4.99
C PHE A 212 13.06 0.50 6.44
N PRO A 213 13.97 0.38 7.44
CA PRO A 213 13.63 0.61 8.85
C PRO A 213 13.11 2.03 9.13
N GLU A 214 13.47 3.00 8.29
CA GLU A 214 13.09 4.42 8.38
C GLU A 214 11.59 4.65 8.24
N VAL A 215 10.82 3.67 7.75
CA VAL A 215 9.35 3.73 7.72
C VAL A 215 8.76 4.02 9.10
N LYS A 216 9.43 3.60 10.18
CA LYS A 216 9.02 3.95 11.55
C LYS A 216 8.97 5.46 11.80
N ASN A 217 9.75 6.25 11.06
CA ASN A 217 9.77 7.70 11.18
C ASN A 217 8.57 8.37 10.47
N MET A 218 7.79 7.62 9.68
CA MET A 218 6.55 8.08 9.07
C MET A 218 5.37 8.06 10.04
N ILE A 219 5.56 7.59 11.27
CA ILE A 219 4.51 7.56 12.30
C ILE A 219 4.96 8.30 13.56
N VAL A 220 4.13 9.22 14.04
CA VAL A 220 4.34 9.99 15.28
C VAL A 220 3.02 10.00 16.06
N ASP A 221 3.06 9.62 17.33
CA ASP A 221 1.86 9.57 18.20
C ASP A 221 0.69 8.80 17.59
N ASN A 222 0.98 7.64 16.97
CA ASN A 222 0.02 6.79 16.25
C ASN A 222 -0.72 7.51 15.10
N LYS A 223 -0.06 8.50 14.48
CA LYS A 223 -0.54 9.20 13.29
C LYS A 223 0.51 9.16 12.20
N VAL A 224 0.09 8.92 10.96
CA VAL A 224 0.99 8.99 9.81
C VAL A 224 1.38 10.44 9.58
N ASN A 225 2.68 10.70 9.68
CA ASN A 225 3.32 11.99 9.48
C ASN A 225 3.97 12.05 8.09
N TYR A 226 3.19 11.74 7.05
CA TYR A 226 3.62 11.78 5.65
C TYR A 226 2.51 12.39 4.77
N PRO A 227 2.85 13.18 3.75
CA PRO A 227 4.20 13.73 3.47
C PRO A 227 4.55 14.89 4.42
N HIS A 228 5.80 14.96 4.90
CA HIS A 228 6.27 16.03 5.80
C HIS A 228 7.16 17.02 5.05
N ALA A 229 6.84 18.31 5.11
CA ALA A 229 7.70 19.38 4.58
C ALA A 229 8.91 19.62 5.51
N GLY A 230 10.13 19.44 5.03
CA GLY A 230 11.35 19.89 5.74
C GLY A 230 12.15 18.82 6.49
N ASN A 231 11.81 17.54 6.35
CA ASN A 231 12.75 16.46 6.66
C ASN A 231 12.58 15.39 5.57
N PRO A 232 13.36 15.47 4.47
CA PRO A 232 13.26 14.43 3.46
C PRO A 232 13.65 13.12 4.16
N TYR A 233 12.80 12.11 4.05
CA TYR A 233 13.18 10.75 4.41
C TYR A 233 14.22 10.28 3.38
N THR A 234 15.40 10.91 3.36
CA THR A 234 16.44 10.67 2.38
C THR A 234 16.99 9.29 2.63
N ILE A 235 16.50 8.36 1.83
CA ILE A 235 17.12 7.06 1.67
C ILE A 235 17.55 6.99 0.23
N ASN A 236 18.81 6.60 0.06
CA ASN A 236 19.28 6.27 -1.26
C ASN A 236 18.86 4.85 -1.59
N CYS A 237 17.59 4.72 -1.98
CA CYS A 237 16.96 3.51 -2.48
C CYS A 237 17.74 2.83 -3.62
N CYS A 238 18.57 3.60 -4.31
CA CYS A 238 19.38 3.16 -5.44
C CYS A 238 20.83 2.81 -5.07
N CYS A 239 21.32 3.16 -3.88
CA CYS A 239 22.75 3.02 -3.57
C CYS A 239 23.01 2.11 -2.37
N TYR A 240 23.06 0.82 -2.68
CA TYR A 240 24.25 0.07 -2.35
C TYR A 240 24.86 -0.40 -3.67
N GLU A 241 25.53 0.50 -4.40
CA GLU A 241 26.46 0.10 -5.44
C GLU A 241 27.72 -0.47 -4.75
#